data_AF-A0A7V9E3C9-F1
#
_entry.id   AF-A0A7V9E3C9-F1
#
_cell.length_a   1.000
_cell.length_b   1.000
_cell.length_c   1.000
_cell.angle_alpha   90.00
_cell.angle_beta   90.00
_cell.angle_gamma   90.00
#
_symmetry.space_group_name_H-M   'P 1'
#
loop_
_entity.id
_entity.type
_entity.pdbx_description
1 polymer ?
#
loop_
_entity_poly.entity_id
_entity_poly.type
_entity_poly.pdbx_seq_one_letter_code
_entity_poly.pdbx_strand_id
1 'polypeptide(L)'
;MAQVTGSATAGQGETGAVRARTEAWLLDLVHTRRLSPTQRRVVQSMPDSRPYVAFMSTVDVAELAGVSQPTVVRLASALGFSGYPEFRTAVRRQALSAVERVEPDDVPERRSALGTALAAE
;
A
#
# COMPACT_ATOMS: atom_id res chain seq x y z
N MET A 1 26.05 23.81 -14.51
CA MET A 1 24.80 23.06 -14.35
C MET A 1 25.16 21.65 -13.88
N ALA A 2 25.04 21.40 -12.58
CA ALA A 2 25.35 20.10 -11.99
C ALA A 2 24.05 19.30 -11.84
N GLN A 3 23.97 18.15 -12.48
CA GLN A 3 22.90 17.19 -12.23
C GLN A 3 23.22 16.44 -10.95
N VAL A 4 22.37 16.62 -9.94
CA VAL A 4 22.27 15.74 -8.77
C VAL A 4 21.52 14.50 -9.23
N THR A 5 22.24 13.42 -9.53
CA THR A 5 21.63 12.11 -9.77
C THR A 5 21.26 11.52 -8.40
N GLY A 6 19.96 11.33 -8.19
CA GLY A 6 19.39 10.91 -6.91
C GLY A 6 19.85 9.52 -6.47
N SER A 7 20.31 9.45 -5.22
CA SER A 7 20.50 8.24 -4.44
C SER A 7 19.13 7.69 -4.00
N ALA A 8 18.58 6.79 -4.81
CA ALA A 8 17.31 6.12 -4.53
C ALA A 8 17.49 4.60 -4.67
N THR A 9 17.96 3.88 -3.64
CA THR A 9 17.94 2.40 -3.68
C THR A 9 18.11 1.67 -2.34
N ALA A 10 17.43 2.10 -1.27
CA ALA A 10 17.28 1.25 -0.07
C ALA A 10 15.83 1.14 0.41
N GLY A 11 15.08 2.26 0.49
CA GLY A 11 13.68 2.25 0.96
C GLY A 11 12.63 1.77 -0.06
N GLN A 12 12.98 1.64 -1.34
CA GLN A 12 12.03 1.26 -2.39
C GLN A 12 11.73 -0.25 -2.43
N GLY A 13 12.68 -1.10 -2.04
CA GLY A 13 12.46 -2.55 -1.92
C GLY A 13 11.50 -2.88 -0.76
N GLU A 14 11.74 -2.28 0.40
CA GLU A 14 10.94 -2.44 1.62
C GLU A 14 9.50 -1.93 1.41
N THR A 15 9.36 -0.73 0.84
CA THR A 15 8.04 -0.16 0.51
C THR A 15 7.31 -1.00 -0.54
N GLY A 16 8.03 -1.55 -1.52
CA GLY A 16 7.48 -2.45 -2.54
C GLY A 16 6.93 -3.76 -1.97
N ALA A 17 7.63 -4.37 -1.01
CA ALA A 17 7.21 -5.61 -0.37
C ALA A 17 5.97 -5.43 0.53
N VAL A 18 5.88 -4.31 1.26
CA VAL A 18 4.69 -3.93 2.02
C VAL A 18 3.49 -3.71 1.09
N ARG A 19 3.73 -3.02 -0.04
CA ARG A 19 2.73 -2.78 -1.09
C ARG A 19 2.15 -4.09 -1.62
N ALA A 20 3.01 -5.00 -2.07
CA ALA A 20 2.63 -6.27 -2.68
C ALA A 20 1.83 -7.17 -1.71
N ARG A 21 2.24 -7.26 -0.45
CA ARG A 21 1.52 -8.06 0.56
C ARG A 21 0.15 -7.47 0.92
N THR A 22 0.07 -6.14 1.03
CA THR A 22 -1.21 -5.47 1.28
C THR A 22 -2.16 -5.65 0.11
N GLU A 23 -1.65 -5.53 -1.13
CA GLU A 23 -2.43 -5.78 -2.34
C GLU A 23 -2.92 -7.23 -2.43
N ALA A 24 -2.06 -8.22 -2.16
CA ALA A 24 -2.43 -9.62 -2.17
C ALA A 24 -3.55 -9.92 -1.17
N TRP A 25 -3.48 -9.35 0.04
CA TRP A 25 -4.55 -9.47 1.05
C TRP A 25 -5.86 -8.81 0.59
N LEU A 26 -5.81 -7.63 -0.02
CA LEU A 26 -7.00 -6.97 -0.56
C LEU A 26 -7.65 -7.79 -1.67
N LEU A 27 -6.84 -8.36 -2.55
CA LEU A 27 -7.32 -9.25 -3.60
C LEU A 27 -7.94 -10.51 -2.98
N ASP A 28 -7.31 -11.16 -2.01
CA ASP A 28 -7.88 -12.31 -1.32
C ASP A 28 -9.23 -11.96 -0.66
N LEU A 29 -9.33 -10.80 -0.01
CA LEU A 29 -10.59 -10.32 0.57
C LEU A 29 -11.68 -10.12 -0.49
N VAL A 30 -11.33 -9.65 -1.68
CA VAL A 30 -12.25 -9.53 -2.82
C VAL A 30 -12.72 -10.90 -3.33
N HIS A 31 -11.82 -11.90 -3.36
CA HIS A 31 -12.13 -13.25 -3.86
C HIS A 31 -12.93 -14.11 -2.87
N THR A 32 -12.66 -13.96 -1.58
CA THR A 32 -13.37 -14.68 -0.49
C THR A 32 -14.78 -14.13 -0.27
N ARG A 33 -15.08 -12.92 -0.75
CA ARG A 33 -16.41 -12.32 -0.72
C ARG A 33 -17.16 -12.62 -2.03
N ARG A 34 -18.43 -13.04 -1.92
CA ARG A 34 -19.33 -13.22 -3.08
C ARG A 34 -19.74 -11.87 -3.67
N LEU A 35 -18.83 -11.23 -4.40
CA LEU A 35 -19.09 -9.97 -5.07
C LEU A 35 -19.93 -10.18 -6.35
N SER A 36 -20.93 -9.33 -6.54
CA SER A 36 -21.71 -9.26 -7.78
C SER A 36 -20.82 -8.78 -8.95
N PRO A 37 -21.22 -9.02 -10.22
CA PRO A 37 -20.46 -8.55 -11.39
C PRO A 37 -20.19 -7.04 -11.36
N THR A 38 -21.16 -6.24 -10.89
CA THR A 38 -21.02 -4.79 -10.72
C THR A 38 -19.98 -4.44 -9.66
N GLN A 39 -19.99 -5.14 -8.52
CA GLN A 39 -19.00 -4.93 -7.46
C GLN A 39 -17.59 -5.32 -7.91
N ARG A 40 -17.46 -6.38 -8.71
CA ARG A 40 -16.18 -6.81 -9.29
C ARG A 40 -15.62 -5.78 -10.28
N ARG A 41 -16.48 -5.15 -11.09
CA ARG A 41 -16.07 -4.02 -11.96
C ARG A 41 -15.58 -2.82 -11.15
N VAL A 42 -16.25 -2.50 -10.04
CA VAL A 42 -15.82 -1.41 -9.14
C VAL A 42 -14.45 -1.70 -8.53
N VAL A 43 -14.16 -2.95 -8.16
CA VAL A 43 -12.82 -3.35 -7.68
C VAL A 43 -11.78 -3.25 -8.80
N GLN A 44 -12.11 -3.69 -10.02
CA GLN A 44 -11.20 -3.64 -11.17
C GLN A 44 -10.93 -2.22 -11.67
N SER A 45 -11.86 -1.28 -11.44
CA SER A 45 -11.67 0.14 -11.76
C SER A 45 -10.83 0.87 -10.70
N MET A 46 -10.45 0.22 -9.61
CA MET A 46 -9.55 0.82 -8.63
C MET A 46 -8.12 0.83 -9.15
N PRO A 47 -7.41 1.96 -9.04
CA PRO A 47 -6.04 2.08 -9.53
C PRO A 47 -5.08 1.17 -8.77
N ASP A 48 -3.92 0.90 -9.37
CA ASP A 48 -2.82 0.11 -8.79
C ASP A 48 -2.20 0.72 -7.50
N SER A 49 -2.73 1.86 -7.05
CA SER A 49 -2.46 2.51 -5.76
C SER A 49 -3.29 1.95 -4.58
N ARG A 50 -3.86 0.74 -4.71
CA ARG A 50 -4.66 0.03 -3.69
C ARG A 50 -4.19 0.16 -2.22
N PRO A 51 -2.89 0.06 -1.89
CA PRO A 51 -2.44 0.24 -0.50
C PRO A 51 -2.41 1.70 -0.01
N TYR A 52 -2.37 2.70 -0.90
CA TYR A 52 -2.43 4.12 -0.51
C TYR A 52 -3.82 4.55 -0.06
N VAL A 53 -4.86 3.78 -0.39
CA VAL A 53 -6.23 3.95 0.13
C VAL A 53 -6.24 4.00 1.67
N ALA A 54 -5.29 3.32 2.31
CA ALA A 54 -5.07 3.42 3.75
C ALA A 54 -4.94 4.88 4.23
N PHE A 55 -4.38 5.80 3.45
CA PHE A 55 -4.08 7.17 3.88
C PHE A 55 -4.95 8.23 3.21
N MET A 56 -5.89 7.81 2.35
CA MET A 56 -6.71 8.72 1.56
C MET A 56 -8.09 8.97 2.19
N SER A 57 -8.67 10.13 1.88
CA SER A 57 -10.09 10.39 2.15
C SER A 57 -10.96 9.64 1.14
N THR A 58 -12.27 9.55 1.41
CA THR A 58 -13.22 8.95 0.46
C THR A 58 -13.29 9.75 -0.85
N VAL A 59 -13.07 11.07 -0.79
CA VAL A 59 -13.06 11.97 -1.95
C VAL A 59 -11.89 11.62 -2.87
N ASP A 60 -10.68 11.56 -2.31
CA ASP A 60 -9.46 11.30 -3.08
C ASP A 60 -9.52 9.94 -3.76
N VAL A 61 -10.05 8.92 -3.07
CA VAL A 61 -10.21 7.57 -3.66
C VAL A 61 -11.23 7.56 -4.78
N ALA A 62 -12.33 8.31 -4.63
CA ALA A 62 -13.36 8.41 -5.64
C ALA A 62 -12.84 9.09 -6.91
N GLU A 63 -12.12 10.20 -6.75
CA GLU A 63 -11.48 10.93 -7.85
C GLU A 63 -10.43 10.06 -8.55
N LEU A 64 -9.54 9.42 -7.77
CA LEU A 64 -8.47 8.58 -8.31
C LEU A 64 -9.00 7.37 -9.08
N ALA A 65 -10.10 6.76 -8.61
CA ALA A 65 -10.73 5.61 -9.25
C ALA A 65 -11.79 5.98 -10.32
N GLY A 66 -12.05 7.26 -10.56
CA GLY A 66 -13.05 7.72 -11.53
C GLY A 66 -14.48 7.31 -11.17
N VAL A 67 -14.81 7.25 -9.87
CA VAL A 67 -16.13 6.85 -9.37
C VAL A 67 -16.71 7.92 -8.43
N SER A 68 -17.98 7.76 -8.06
CA SER A 68 -18.58 8.62 -7.03
C SER A 68 -18.21 8.18 -5.61
N GLN A 69 -18.15 9.11 -4.66
CA GLN A 69 -17.90 8.78 -3.24
C GLN A 69 -18.87 7.73 -2.66
N PRO A 70 -20.19 7.75 -2.96
CA PRO A 70 -21.09 6.69 -2.54
C PRO A 70 -20.71 5.30 -3.09
N THR A 71 -20.08 5.23 -4.26
CA THR A 71 -19.59 3.97 -4.84
C THR A 71 -18.46 3.39 -3.98
N VAL A 72 -17.55 4.23 -3.49
CA VAL A 72 -16.46 3.82 -2.58
C VAL A 72 -17.03 3.28 -1.27
N VAL A 73 -18.04 3.94 -0.69
CA VAL A 73 -18.70 3.48 0.55
C VAL A 73 -19.41 2.15 0.34
N ARG A 74 -20.17 2.00 -0.75
CA ARG A 74 -20.87 0.74 -1.09
C ARG A 74 -19.91 -0.41 -1.32
N LEU A 75 -18.73 -0.15 -1.87
CA LEU A 75 -17.69 -1.17 -2.00
C LEU A 75 -17.21 -1.64 -0.63
N ALA A 76 -16.87 -0.71 0.28
CA ALA A 76 -16.45 -1.07 1.64
C ALA A 76 -17.51 -1.96 2.33
N SER A 77 -18.80 -1.61 2.17
CA SER A 77 -19.91 -2.46 2.63
C SER A 77 -19.97 -3.82 1.96
N ALA A 78 -19.75 -3.90 0.64
CA ALA A 78 -19.71 -5.16 -0.09
C ALA A 78 -18.55 -6.08 0.34
N LEU A 79 -17.44 -5.51 0.81
CA LEU A 79 -16.29 -6.24 1.37
C LEU A 79 -16.52 -6.70 2.82
N GLY A 80 -17.64 -6.31 3.43
CA GLY A 80 -18.06 -6.73 4.77
C GLY A 80 -17.71 -5.74 5.87
N PHE A 81 -17.39 -4.49 5.55
CA PHE A 81 -17.15 -3.43 6.52
C PHE A 81 -18.40 -2.55 6.70
N SER A 82 -18.58 -1.95 7.87
CA SER A 82 -19.65 -0.98 8.15
C SER A 82 -19.57 0.29 7.28
N GLY A 83 -18.39 0.58 6.72
CA GLY A 83 -18.18 1.69 5.79
C GLY A 83 -16.71 1.93 5.50
N TYR A 84 -16.42 3.02 4.76
CA TYR A 84 -15.06 3.36 4.36
C TYR A 84 -14.08 3.60 5.54
N PRO A 85 -14.46 4.24 6.66
CA PRO A 85 -13.54 4.44 7.79
C PRO A 85 -13.02 3.13 8.41
N GLU A 86 -13.89 2.12 8.54
CA GLU A 86 -13.50 0.80 9.06
C GLU A 86 -12.62 0.06 8.05
N PHE A 87 -13.02 0.07 6.77
CA PHE A 87 -12.19 -0.49 5.69
C PHE A 87 -10.78 0.12 5.69
N ARG A 88 -10.68 1.45 5.71
CA ARG A 88 -9.40 2.18 5.75
C ARG A 88 -8.54 1.77 6.94
N THR A 89 -9.15 1.58 8.11
CA THR A 89 -8.45 1.13 9.32
C THR A 89 -7.93 -0.30 9.16
N ALA A 90 -8.70 -1.20 8.54
CA ALA A 90 -8.26 -2.55 8.24
C ALA A 90 -7.08 -2.57 7.24
N VAL A 91 -7.13 -1.75 6.18
CA VAL A 91 -6.01 -1.62 5.23
C VAL A 91 -4.75 -1.08 5.92
N ARG A 92 -4.89 -0.04 6.78
CA ARG A 92 -3.75 0.48 7.58
C ARG A 92 -3.12 -0.59 8.45
N ARG A 93 -3.93 -1.34 9.20
CA ARG A 93 -3.45 -2.41 10.07
C ARG A 93 -2.72 -3.48 9.27
N GLN A 94 -3.25 -3.86 8.10
CA GLN A 94 -2.58 -4.81 7.21
C GLN A 94 -1.23 -4.29 6.75
N ALA A 95 -1.16 -3.04 6.27
CA ALA A 95 0.08 -2.42 5.82
C ALA A 95 1.13 -2.35 6.94
N LEU A 96 0.74 -2.01 8.17
CA LEU A 96 1.63 -1.99 9.33
C LEU A 96 2.09 -3.39 9.74
N SER A 97 1.20 -4.39 9.71
CA SER A 97 1.56 -5.79 10.03
C SER A 97 2.49 -6.42 8.99
N ALA A 98 2.50 -5.90 7.76
CA ALA A 98 3.47 -6.31 6.75
C ALA A 98 4.86 -5.78 7.10
N VAL A 99 4.98 -4.60 7.72
CA VAL A 99 6.27 -4.06 8.19
C VAL A 99 6.84 -4.89 9.35
N GLU A 100 6.00 -5.41 10.25
CA GLU A 100 6.43 -6.17 11.44
C GLU A 100 6.93 -7.60 11.13
N ARG A 101 6.48 -8.20 10.01
CA ARG A 101 6.95 -9.52 9.54
C ARG A 101 8.18 -9.45 8.65
N VAL A 102 9.02 -8.44 8.84
CA VAL A 102 10.33 -8.38 8.18
C VAL A 102 11.27 -9.18 9.07
N GLU A 103 11.72 -10.34 8.58
CA GLU A 103 12.75 -11.12 9.25
C GLU A 103 14.03 -10.27 9.34
N PRO A 104 14.74 -10.28 10.48
CA PRO A 104 15.90 -9.41 10.70
C PRO A 104 17.07 -9.62 9.73
N ASP A 105 17.05 -10.68 8.93
CA ASP A 105 18.04 -10.98 7.88
C ASP A 105 17.93 -10.08 6.64
N ASP A 106 16.78 -9.42 6.41
CA ASP A 106 16.57 -8.54 5.25
C ASP A 106 17.06 -7.09 5.48
N VAL A 107 17.69 -6.79 6.61
CA VAL A 107 18.26 -5.46 6.88
C VAL A 107 19.60 -5.37 6.15
N PRO A 108 19.74 -4.57 5.07
CA PRO A 108 21.05 -4.32 4.48
C PRO A 108 21.85 -3.56 5.52
N GLU A 109 22.94 -4.15 5.98
CA GLU A 109 23.80 -3.62 7.01
C GLU A 109 24.34 -2.23 6.60
N ARG A 110 23.64 -1.15 7.02
CA ARG A 110 24.02 0.25 6.75
C ARG A 110 25.35 0.66 7.42
N ARG A 111 26.08 -0.26 8.06
CA ARG A 111 27.29 0.04 8.84
C ARG A 111 28.60 0.03 8.06
N SER A 112 28.66 -0.47 6.82
CA SER A 112 29.94 -0.58 6.11
C SER A 112 30.36 0.64 5.27
N ALA A 113 29.60 1.75 5.25
CA ALA A 113 29.92 2.92 4.41
C ALA A 113 30.62 4.08 5.13
N LEU A 114 30.70 4.06 6.47
CA LEU A 114 31.33 5.15 7.26
C LEU A 114 32.75 4.83 7.75
N GLY A 115 33.23 3.60 7.54
CA GLY A 115 34.53 3.14 8.08
C GLY A 115 35.77 3.47 7.26
N THR A 116 35.63 3.91 6.00
CA THR A 116 36.79 4.11 5.10
C THR A 116 37.18 5.56 4.88
N ALA A 117 36.42 6.53 5.40
CA ALA A 117 36.70 7.96 5.20
C ALA A 117 37.59 8.59 6.30
N LEU A 118 37.98 7.86 7.34
CA LEU A 118 38.81 8.39 8.44
C LEU A 118 40.20 7.73 8.56
N ALA A 119 40.61 6.91 7.58
CA ALA A 119 41.90 6.20 7.59
C ALA A 119 42.94 6.82 6.63
N ALA A 120 42.76 8.08 6.24
CA ALA A 120 43.71 8.82 5.44
C ALA A 120 43.82 10.26 5.94
N GLU A 121 44.46 10.46 7.08
CA GLU A 121 45.39 11.57 7.38
C GLU A 121 46.34 11.15 8.51
#